data_AF-A0A366MVA0-F1
#
_entry.id   AF-A0A366MVA0-F1
#
_cell.length_a   1.000
_cell.length_b   1.000
_cell.length_c   1.000
_cell.angle_alpha   90.00
_cell.angle_beta   90.00
_cell.angle_gamma   90.00
#
_symmetry.space_group_name_H-M   'P 1'
#
loop_
_entity.id
_entity.type
_entity.pdbx_description
1 polymer ?
#
loop_
_entity_poly.entity_id
_entity_poly.type
_entity_poly.pdbx_seq_one_letter_code
_entity_poly.pdbx_strand_id
1 'polypeptide(L)'
;MKNKCLSTLLLGSLLFFTQANADTVKEEILKDETKISIKQQELNKDIEEAKVKYSSKPSKLEEKELKYKEKQKELDSKKQELKYKKDNIELLEKIEDKRYQIHLEKIKSKPDIDKIEKLTKERNSLEEEFDKNRP
;
A
#
# COMPACT_ATOMS: atom_id res chain seq x y z
N MET A 1 39.54 23.94 -32.39
CA MET A 1 38.11 24.16 -32.07
C MET A 1 37.46 22.78 -31.97
N LYS A 2 37.23 22.34 -30.72
CA LYS A 2 35.93 21.97 -30.14
C LYS A 2 35.14 20.92 -30.94
N ASN A 3 35.01 19.72 -30.35
CA ASN A 3 33.72 19.10 -30.04
C ASN A 3 33.90 17.97 -29.01
N LYS A 4 33.78 18.32 -27.73
CA LYS A 4 33.41 17.42 -26.63
C LYS A 4 32.10 17.97 -26.05
N CYS A 5 30.98 17.38 -26.42
CA CYS A 5 29.62 17.66 -25.93
C CYS A 5 28.72 16.65 -26.66
N LEU A 6 27.84 15.85 -26.08
CA LEU A 6 27.21 15.76 -24.78
C LEU A 6 26.72 14.30 -24.69
N SER A 7 27.14 13.52 -23.70
CA SER A 7 26.62 12.15 -23.49
C SER A 7 26.21 11.91 -22.04
N THR A 8 25.87 12.97 -21.31
CA THR A 8 25.62 12.91 -19.87
C THR A 8 24.21 13.35 -19.46
N LEU A 9 23.28 13.47 -20.42
CA LEU A 9 21.95 14.05 -20.16
C LEU A 9 20.78 13.06 -20.22
N LEU A 10 21.06 11.74 -20.19
CA LEU A 10 20.02 10.70 -20.21
C LEU A 10 19.92 9.87 -18.92
N LEU A 11 20.89 9.96 -18.00
CA LEU A 11 20.79 9.27 -16.70
C LEU A 11 19.96 10.05 -15.66
N GLY A 12 19.80 11.37 -15.83
CA GLY A 12 19.09 12.21 -14.87
C GLY A 12 17.59 11.96 -14.83
N SER A 13 16.94 11.74 -15.98
CA SER A 13 15.48 11.61 -16.04
C SER A 13 14.97 10.28 -15.49
N LEU A 14 15.72 9.18 -15.61
CA LEU A 14 15.26 7.87 -15.16
C LEU A 14 15.14 7.78 -13.62
N LEU A 15 16.03 8.48 -12.89
CA LEU A 15 16.05 8.49 -11.42
C LEU A 15 14.92 9.30 -10.78
N PHE A 16 14.41 10.34 -11.46
CA PHE A 16 13.29 11.14 -10.94
C PHE A 16 11.95 10.39 -11.01
N PHE A 17 11.75 9.53 -12.03
CA PHE A 17 10.48 8.82 -12.20
C PHE A 17 10.33 7.62 -11.27
N THR A 18 11.42 6.93 -10.94
CA THR A 18 11.40 5.84 -9.94
C THR A 18 11.02 6.34 -8.55
N GLN A 19 11.33 7.60 -8.24
CA GLN A 19 11.07 8.20 -6.92
C GLN A 19 9.58 8.54 -6.73
N ALA A 20 8.89 9.04 -7.77
CA ALA A 20 7.46 9.36 -7.69
C ALA A 20 6.56 8.11 -7.50
N ASN A 21 6.94 6.97 -8.08
CA ASN A 21 6.21 5.70 -7.92
C ASN A 21 6.44 5.11 -6.52
N ALA A 22 7.66 5.20 -6.00
CA ALA A 22 7.97 4.84 -4.62
C ALA A 22 7.21 5.70 -3.60
N ASP A 23 7.06 6.99 -3.89
CA ASP A 23 6.31 7.92 -3.03
C ASP A 23 4.81 7.58 -3.00
N THR A 24 4.24 7.11 -4.13
CA THR A 24 2.83 6.67 -4.21
C THR A 24 2.55 5.48 -3.30
N VAL A 25 3.39 4.44 -3.36
CA VAL A 25 3.24 3.23 -2.52
C VAL A 25 3.39 3.57 -1.03
N LYS A 26 4.36 4.41 -0.69
CA LYS A 26 4.58 4.87 0.69
C LYS A 26 3.40 5.69 1.23
N GLU A 27 2.81 6.56 0.40
CA GLU A 27 1.65 7.34 0.79
C GLU A 27 0.44 6.44 1.08
N GLU A 28 0.21 5.39 0.28
CA GLU A 28 -0.87 4.42 0.55
C GLU A 28 -0.65 3.69 1.87
N ILE A 29 0.57 3.20 2.13
CA ILE A 29 0.93 2.55 3.40
C ILE A 29 0.69 3.49 4.59
N LEU A 30 1.07 4.76 4.48
CA LEU A 30 0.86 5.76 5.52
C LEU A 30 -0.64 6.05 5.77
N LYS A 31 -1.45 6.09 4.71
CA LYS A 31 -2.91 6.24 4.83
C LYS A 31 -3.52 5.05 5.56
N ASP A 32 -3.09 3.83 5.26
CA ASP A 32 -3.57 2.62 5.91
C ASP A 32 -3.14 2.56 7.39
N GLU A 33 -1.89 2.91 7.69
CA GLU A 33 -1.40 3.11 9.07
C GLU A 33 -2.30 4.07 9.86
N THR A 34 -2.57 5.24 9.27
CA THR A 34 -3.36 6.29 9.91
C THR A 34 -4.78 5.80 10.20
N LYS A 35 -5.42 5.13 9.23
CA LYS A 35 -6.76 4.55 9.40
C LYS A 35 -6.78 3.50 10.51
N ILE A 36 -5.78 2.62 10.57
CA ILE A 36 -5.69 1.59 11.62
C ILE A 36 -5.50 2.24 12.99
N SER A 37 -4.64 3.25 13.08
CA SER A 37 -4.40 4.00 14.32
C SER A 37 -5.68 4.66 14.84
N ILE A 38 -6.43 5.35 13.96
CA ILE A 38 -7.71 5.98 14.33
C ILE A 38 -8.70 4.92 14.85
N LYS A 39 -8.86 3.80 14.14
CA LYS A 39 -9.78 2.73 14.57
C LYS A 39 -9.39 2.11 15.92
N GLN A 40 -8.08 1.97 16.20
CA GLN A 40 -7.62 1.49 17.50
C GLN A 40 -7.94 2.51 18.60
N GLN A 41 -7.76 3.80 18.35
CA GLN A 41 -8.11 4.86 19.30
C GLN A 41 -9.61 4.88 19.60
N GLU A 42 -10.46 4.77 18.56
CA GLU A 42 -11.91 4.68 18.69
C GLU A 42 -12.33 3.45 19.50
N LEU A 43 -11.75 2.28 19.21
CA LEU A 43 -12.04 1.06 19.96
C LEU A 43 -11.64 1.18 21.44
N ASN A 44 -10.47 1.75 21.72
CA ASN A 44 -10.03 1.97 23.10
C ASN A 44 -10.98 2.91 23.85
N LYS A 45 -11.44 3.97 23.18
CA LYS A 45 -12.42 4.91 23.74
C LYS A 45 -13.76 4.22 24.01
N ASP A 46 -14.28 3.44 23.07
CA ASP A 46 -15.51 2.65 23.23
C ASP A 46 -15.42 1.71 24.45
N ILE A 47 -14.27 1.07 24.66
CA ILE A 47 -14.01 0.17 25.79
C ILE A 47 -14.06 0.94 27.11
N GLU A 48 -13.34 2.05 27.23
CA GLU A 48 -13.30 2.86 28.45
C GLU A 48 -14.66 3.47 28.78
N GLU A 49 -15.38 4.00 27.79
CA GLU A 49 -16.74 4.51 27.97
C GLU A 49 -17.70 3.42 28.46
N ALA A 50 -17.59 2.20 27.94
CA ALA A 50 -18.42 1.08 28.37
C ALA A 50 -18.12 0.64 29.80
N LYS A 51 -16.84 0.59 30.21
CA LYS A 51 -16.44 0.28 31.59
C LYS A 51 -17.07 1.24 32.59
N VAL A 52 -17.07 2.54 32.28
CA VAL A 52 -17.70 3.56 33.14
C VAL A 52 -19.22 3.40 33.14
N LYS A 53 -19.83 3.34 31.95
CA LYS A 53 -21.29 3.34 31.77
C LYS A 53 -21.99 2.10 32.32
N TYR A 54 -21.34 0.94 32.25
CA TYR A 54 -21.88 -0.36 32.67
C TYR A 54 -21.18 -0.93 33.90
N SER A 55 -20.44 -0.11 34.65
CA SER A 55 -19.77 -0.49 35.90
C SER A 55 -20.67 -1.24 36.91
N SER A 56 -21.96 -0.89 36.97
CA SER A 56 -22.97 -1.54 37.82
C SER A 56 -23.81 -2.61 37.12
N LYS A 57 -23.54 -2.92 35.84
CA LYS A 57 -24.30 -3.88 35.02
C LYS A 57 -23.36 -4.88 34.34
N PRO A 58 -22.81 -5.87 35.08
CA PRO A 58 -21.80 -6.79 34.58
C PRO A 58 -22.19 -7.54 33.29
N SER A 59 -23.43 -8.01 33.20
CA SER A 59 -23.92 -8.73 32.02
C SER A 59 -23.93 -7.88 30.74
N LYS A 60 -24.17 -6.56 30.85
CA LYS A 60 -24.11 -5.65 29.72
C LYS A 60 -22.66 -5.33 29.32
N LEU A 61 -21.76 -5.28 30.29
CA LEU A 61 -20.33 -5.09 30.02
C LEU A 61 -19.75 -6.30 29.29
N GLU A 62 -20.10 -7.52 29.71
CA GLU A 62 -19.68 -8.77 29.07
C GLU A 62 -20.15 -8.87 27.61
N GLU A 63 -21.41 -8.51 27.32
CA GLU A 63 -21.93 -8.47 25.93
C GLU A 63 -21.13 -7.49 25.05
N LYS A 64 -20.71 -6.35 25.62
CA LYS A 64 -19.89 -5.36 24.92
C LYS A 64 -18.46 -5.84 24.70
N GLU A 65 -17.86 -6.50 25.68
CA GLU A 65 -16.52 -7.08 25.57
C GLU A 65 -16.43 -8.13 24.45
N LEU A 66 -17.48 -8.95 24.26
CA LEU A 66 -17.54 -9.87 23.12
C LEU A 66 -17.49 -9.12 21.78
N LYS A 67 -18.27 -8.05 21.62
CA LYS A 67 -18.24 -7.19 20.43
C LYS A 67 -16.89 -6.52 20.23
N TYR A 68 -16.23 -6.08 21.31
CA TYR A 68 -14.89 -5.49 21.23
C TYR A 68 -13.82 -6.49 20.81
N LYS A 69 -13.92 -7.75 21.24
CA LYS A 69 -13.02 -8.83 20.77
C LYS A 69 -13.15 -9.06 19.26
N GLU A 70 -14.36 -9.02 18.72
CA GLU A 70 -14.58 -9.13 17.26
C GLU A 70 -13.97 -7.95 16.51
N LYS A 71 -14.23 -6.71 16.97
CA LYS A 71 -13.60 -5.50 16.41
C LYS A 71 -12.06 -5.57 16.47
N GLN A 72 -11.50 -6.08 17.57
CA GLN A 72 -10.06 -6.23 17.73
C GLN A 72 -9.50 -7.25 16.73
N LYS A 73 -10.17 -8.40 16.52
CA LYS A 73 -9.77 -9.38 15.49
C LYS A 73 -9.74 -8.78 14.09
N GLU A 74 -10.75 -8.00 13.71
CA GLU A 74 -10.78 -7.31 12.41
C GLU A 74 -9.60 -6.33 12.28
N LEU A 75 -9.31 -5.60 13.34
CA LEU A 75 -8.22 -4.62 13.36
C LEU A 75 -6.85 -5.30 13.33
N ASP A 76 -6.70 -6.47 13.96
CA ASP A 76 -5.47 -7.26 13.93
C ASP A 76 -5.23 -7.87 12.54
N SER A 77 -6.28 -8.32 11.86
CA SER A 77 -6.19 -8.73 10.44
C SER A 77 -5.70 -7.58 9.56
N LYS A 78 -6.20 -6.35 9.74
CA LYS A 78 -5.72 -5.17 9.01
C LYS A 78 -4.27 -4.81 9.33
N LYS A 79 -3.85 -4.98 10.59
CA LYS A 79 -2.44 -4.81 10.98
C LYS A 79 -1.54 -5.83 10.29
N GLN A 80 -2.00 -7.08 10.18
CA GLN A 80 -1.27 -8.16 9.50
C GLN A 80 -1.16 -7.87 7.99
N GLU A 81 -2.23 -7.42 7.35
CA GLU A 81 -2.20 -6.99 5.95
C GLU A 81 -1.28 -5.78 5.72
N LEU A 82 -1.34 -4.77 6.60
CA LEU A 82 -0.44 -3.61 6.52
C LEU A 82 1.02 -4.02 6.70
N LYS A 83 1.31 -4.91 7.65
CA LYS A 83 2.65 -5.46 7.84
C LYS A 83 3.10 -6.18 6.57
N TYR A 84 2.24 -6.99 5.97
CA TYR A 84 2.53 -7.67 4.70
C TYR A 84 2.88 -6.68 3.59
N LYS A 85 2.11 -5.59 3.42
CA LYS A 85 2.40 -4.53 2.44
C LYS A 85 3.78 -3.89 2.69
N LYS A 86 4.11 -3.60 3.95
CA LYS A 86 5.41 -3.02 4.32
C LYS A 86 6.58 -3.96 4.06
N ASP A 87 6.44 -5.22 4.46
CA ASP A 87 7.48 -6.24 4.29
C ASP A 87 7.75 -6.50 2.79
N ASN A 88 6.77 -6.20 1.92
CA ASN A 88 6.86 -6.35 0.46
C ASN A 88 6.88 -5.02 -0.30
N ILE A 89 7.30 -3.92 0.35
CA ILE A 89 7.23 -2.57 -0.24
C ILE A 89 7.99 -2.49 -1.58
N GLU A 90 9.18 -3.08 -1.68
CA GLU A 90 9.98 -3.06 -2.91
C GLU A 90 9.27 -3.75 -4.09
N LEU A 91 8.50 -4.81 -3.81
CA LEU A 91 7.73 -5.53 -4.83
C LEU A 91 6.55 -4.67 -5.29
N LEU A 92 5.86 -4.00 -4.37
CA LEU A 92 4.80 -3.04 -4.68
C LEU A 92 5.32 -1.86 -5.50
N GLU A 93 6.50 -1.32 -5.16
CA GLU A 93 7.15 -0.25 -5.94
C GLU A 93 7.45 -0.69 -7.38
N LYS A 94 7.93 -1.93 -7.58
CA LYS A 94 8.14 -2.50 -8.92
C LYS A 94 6.84 -2.67 -9.70
N ILE A 95 5.77 -3.13 -9.05
CA ILE A 95 4.44 -3.27 -9.67
C ILE A 95 3.94 -1.90 -10.13
N GLU A 96 4.03 -0.89 -9.28
CA GLU A 96 3.58 0.47 -9.60
C GLU A 96 4.42 1.10 -10.71
N ASP A 97 5.74 0.87 -10.70
CA ASP A 97 6.61 1.29 -11.80
C ASP A 97 6.20 0.66 -13.13
N LYS A 98 5.87 -0.64 -13.17
CA LYS A 98 5.35 -1.28 -14.39
C LYS A 98 4.02 -0.71 -14.83
N ARG A 99 3.09 -0.42 -13.91
CA ARG A 99 1.82 0.25 -14.22
C ARG A 99 2.05 1.61 -14.86
N TYR A 100 2.97 2.39 -14.32
CA TYR A 100 3.34 3.69 -14.87
C TYR A 100 3.98 3.58 -16.25
N GLN A 101 4.93 2.66 -16.47
CA GLN A 101 5.54 2.43 -17.78
C GLN A 101 4.49 2.04 -18.84
N ILE A 102 3.52 1.18 -18.48
CA ILE A 102 2.40 0.82 -19.37
C ILE A 102 1.56 2.05 -19.70
N HIS A 103 1.24 2.88 -18.69
CA HIS A 103 0.48 4.11 -18.91
C HIS A 103 1.21 5.07 -19.86
N LEU A 104 2.50 5.31 -19.63
CA LEU A 104 3.33 6.14 -20.50
C LEU A 104 3.37 5.65 -21.95
N GLU A 105 3.46 4.33 -22.18
CA GLU A 105 3.46 3.77 -23.52
C GLU A 105 2.10 3.94 -24.22
N LYS A 106 1.00 3.78 -23.48
CA LYS A 106 -0.37 3.94 -24.00
C LYS A 106 -0.70 5.36 -24.44
N ILE A 107 -0.14 6.38 -23.79
CA ILE A 107 -0.42 7.79 -24.09
C ILE A 107 0.48 8.38 -25.19
N LYS A 108 1.42 7.61 -25.75
CA LYS A 108 2.24 8.08 -26.87
C LYS A 108 1.39 8.27 -28.12
N SER A 109 1.87 9.15 -29.02
CA SER A 109 1.25 9.36 -30.34
C SER A 109 1.16 8.09 -31.19
N LYS A 110 2.12 7.17 -31.02
CA LYS A 110 2.11 5.82 -31.60
C LYS A 110 2.50 4.80 -30.52
N PRO A 111 1.53 4.20 -29.83
CA PRO A 111 1.78 3.17 -28.82
C PRO A 111 2.43 1.92 -29.42
N ASP A 112 3.43 1.38 -28.74
CA ASP A 112 4.03 0.08 -29.06
C ASP A 112 3.26 -1.04 -28.31
N ILE A 113 2.43 -1.77 -29.06
CA ILE A 113 1.55 -2.81 -28.51
C ILE A 113 2.36 -3.99 -27.96
N ASP A 114 3.41 -4.42 -28.65
CA ASP A 114 4.25 -5.53 -28.22
C ASP A 114 4.97 -5.20 -26.91
N LYS A 115 5.44 -3.95 -26.79
CA LYS A 115 6.04 -3.46 -25.55
C LYS A 115 5.02 -3.39 -24.41
N ILE A 116 3.80 -2.92 -24.67
CA ILE A 116 2.71 -2.89 -23.67
C ILE A 116 2.39 -4.32 -23.18
N GLU A 117 2.29 -5.28 -24.09
CA GLU A 117 2.02 -6.68 -23.74
C GLU A 117 3.14 -7.27 -22.89
N LYS A 118 4.40 -7.03 -23.27
CA LYS A 118 5.57 -7.46 -22.48
C LYS A 118 5.54 -6.88 -21.06
N LEU A 119 5.37 -5.56 -20.93
CA LEU A 119 5.30 -4.90 -19.62
C LEU A 119 4.12 -5.41 -18.78
N THR A 120 2.99 -5.72 -19.42
CA THR A 120 1.80 -6.29 -18.75
C THR A 120 2.09 -7.69 -18.20
N LYS A 121 2.75 -8.55 -18.97
CA LYS A 121 3.16 -9.88 -18.49
C LYS A 121 4.12 -9.80 -17.31
N GLU A 122 5.11 -8.90 -17.39
CA GLU A 122 6.06 -8.66 -16.28
C GLU A 122 5.34 -8.16 -15.02
N ARG A 123 4.41 -7.20 -15.15
CA ARG A 123 3.59 -6.73 -14.02
C ARG A 123 2.78 -7.86 -13.40
N ASN A 124 2.06 -8.64 -14.22
CA ASN A 124 1.22 -9.74 -13.73
C ASN A 124 2.05 -10.77 -12.96
N SER A 125 3.26 -11.10 -13.44
CA SER A 125 4.16 -12.00 -12.71
C SER A 125 4.57 -11.45 -11.35
N LEU A 126 4.79 -10.14 -11.22
CA LEU A 126 5.09 -9.50 -9.94
C LEU A 126 3.87 -9.47 -9.01
N GLU A 127 2.67 -9.23 -9.56
CA GLU A 127 1.41 -9.28 -8.82
C GLU A 127 1.12 -10.70 -8.30
N GLU A 128 1.37 -11.73 -9.11
CA GLU A 128 1.29 -13.14 -8.70
C GLU A 128 2.29 -13.48 -7.58
N GLU A 129 3.52 -12.97 -7.66
CA GLU A 129 4.53 -13.12 -6.60
C GLU A 129 4.05 -12.46 -5.30
N PHE A 130 3.49 -11.26 -5.40
CA PHE A 130 2.93 -10.53 -4.27
C PHE A 130 1.70 -11.21 -3.67
N ASP A 131 0.86 -11.88 -4.47
CA ASP A 131 -0.36 -12.51 -3.94
C ASP A 131 -0.09 -13.90 -3.33
N LYS A 132 1.00 -14.58 -3.73
CA LYS A 132 1.31 -15.95 -3.31
C LYS A 132 1.46 -16.12 -1.78
N ASN A 133 1.91 -15.08 -1.08
CA ASN A 133 2.17 -15.13 0.36
C ASN A 133 1.25 -14.20 1.16
N ARG A 134 0.16 -13.71 0.56
CA ARG A 134 -0.75 -12.78 1.22
C ARG A 134 -1.46 -13.49 2.39
N PRO A 135 -1.44 -12.92 3.61
CA PRO A 135 -2.02 -13.52 4.81
C PRO A 135 -3.55 -13.54 4.82
#